data_AF-A0A644ZL35-F1
#
_entry.id   AF-A0A644ZL35-F1
#
_cell.length_a   1.000
_cell.length_b   1.000
_cell.length_c   1.000
_cell.angle_alpha   90.00
_cell.angle_beta   90.00
_cell.angle_gamma   90.00
#
_symmetry.space_group_name_H-M   'P 1'
#
loop_
_entity.id
_entity.type
_entity.pdbx_description
1 polymer ?
#
loop_
_entity_poly.entity_id
_entity_poly.type
_entity_poly.pdbx_seq_one_letter_code
_entity_poly.pdbx_strand_id
1 'polypeptide(L)'
;MEFVTLLNLTNQPEEALKLIENRRFHPWEGGEGRVIAQYIASLVQLAKEKIQQKTFAEAAELLQRATVYPENLGEGKLAGAKENDIYYWLGVSYAGLGQTERANECFKKAEHGDEEPAGMMYYNDQPPEMVFYKGLALRALGRESDAARCFGKLVAYGQAHENDAVKIDYFAVSLPDLMVFDEDLNARNCAHCRFMTALGLLGGGEVEQARALLEGVLRENPNHLSVKTHLELLEWKL
;
A
#
# COMPACT_ATOMS: atom_id res chain seq x y z
N MET A 1 -15.47 -10.99 -0.93
CA MET A 1 -14.21 -10.23 -0.80
C MET A 1 -13.29 -10.82 0.26
N GLU A 2 -13.76 -11.08 1.49
CA GLU A 2 -12.92 -11.64 2.56
C GLU A 2 -12.11 -12.89 2.18
N PHE A 3 -12.67 -13.81 1.40
CA PHE A 3 -11.91 -14.97 0.93
C PHE A 3 -10.72 -14.61 0.02
N VAL A 4 -10.89 -13.63 -0.87
CA VAL A 4 -9.81 -13.12 -1.72
C VAL A 4 -8.75 -12.41 -0.88
N THR A 5 -9.19 -11.60 0.11
CA THR A 5 -8.28 -10.98 1.09
C THR A 5 -7.45 -12.03 1.83
N LEU A 6 -8.07 -13.13 2.26
CA LEU A 6 -7.36 -14.23 2.92
C LEU A 6 -6.32 -14.89 2.02
N LEU A 7 -6.62 -15.06 0.73
CA LEU A 7 -5.66 -15.62 -0.23
C LEU A 7 -4.43 -14.72 -0.38
N ASN A 8 -4.63 -13.40 -0.56
CA ASN A 8 -3.51 -12.45 -0.58
C ASN A 8 -2.75 -12.45 0.77
N LEU A 9 -3.48 -12.45 1.90
CA LEU A 9 -2.90 -12.56 3.24
C LEU A 9 -2.14 -13.86 3.48
N THR A 10 -2.34 -14.92 2.70
CA THR A 10 -1.67 -16.22 2.89
C THR A 10 -0.70 -16.53 1.76
N ASN A 11 -0.28 -15.50 1.00
CA ASN A 11 0.68 -15.60 -0.10
C ASN A 11 0.21 -16.55 -1.21
N GLN A 12 -1.09 -16.45 -1.54
CA GLN A 12 -1.72 -17.10 -2.68
C GLN A 12 -2.29 -16.08 -3.69
N PRO A 13 -1.48 -15.11 -4.18
CA PRO A 13 -1.98 -14.03 -5.03
C PRO A 13 -2.46 -14.52 -6.41
N GLU A 14 -1.95 -15.65 -6.92
CA GLU A 14 -2.38 -16.24 -8.19
C GLU A 14 -3.85 -16.69 -8.13
N GLU A 15 -4.23 -17.39 -7.05
CA GLU A 15 -5.60 -17.86 -6.87
C GLU A 15 -6.53 -16.68 -6.56
N ALA A 16 -6.07 -15.69 -5.79
CA ALA A 16 -6.81 -14.45 -5.56
C ALA A 16 -7.14 -13.72 -6.88
N LEU A 17 -6.12 -13.52 -7.72
CA LEU A 17 -6.26 -12.87 -9.02
C LEU A 17 -7.20 -13.65 -9.95
N LYS A 18 -7.04 -14.97 -10.02
CA LYS A 18 -7.90 -15.84 -10.82
C LYS A 18 -9.37 -15.76 -10.40
N LEU A 19 -9.67 -15.71 -9.10
CA LEU A 19 -11.04 -15.56 -8.61
C LEU A 19 -11.63 -14.19 -8.96
N ILE A 20 -10.81 -13.13 -8.89
CA ILE A 20 -11.22 -11.78 -9.28
C ILE A 20 -11.52 -11.74 -10.80
N GLU A 21 -10.61 -12.24 -11.63
CA GLU A 21 -10.73 -12.16 -13.10
C GLU A 21 -11.88 -13.02 -13.65
N ASN A 22 -12.22 -14.15 -12.99
CA ASN A 22 -13.31 -15.03 -13.41
C ASN A 22 -14.71 -14.59 -12.94
N ARG A 23 -14.81 -13.45 -12.25
CA ARG A 23 -16.08 -12.91 -11.77
C ARG A 23 -16.29 -11.50 -12.32
N ARG A 24 -17.56 -11.20 -12.63
CA ARG A 24 -18.03 -9.83 -12.85
C ARG A 24 -18.59 -9.31 -11.54
N PHE A 25 -17.95 -8.29 -10.99
CA PHE A 25 -18.39 -7.58 -9.81
C PHE A 25 -19.30 -6.42 -10.22
N HIS A 26 -20.31 -6.18 -9.39
CA HIS A 26 -21.09 -4.96 -9.44
C HIS A 26 -20.56 -3.96 -8.41
N PRO A 27 -20.79 -2.64 -8.61
CA PRO A 27 -20.31 -1.61 -7.69
C PRO A 27 -20.64 -1.86 -6.21
N TRP A 28 -21.74 -2.56 -5.88
CA TRP A 28 -22.11 -2.85 -4.49
C TRP A 28 -21.45 -4.12 -3.91
N GLU A 29 -20.81 -4.96 -4.74
CA GLU A 29 -20.10 -6.18 -4.30
C GLU A 29 -18.65 -5.92 -3.91
N GLY A 30 -18.16 -4.72 -4.25
CA GLY A 30 -16.78 -4.29 -4.08
C GLY A 30 -16.61 -2.80 -3.78
N GLY A 31 -17.73 -2.13 -3.50
CA GLY A 31 -17.83 -0.67 -3.39
C GLY A 31 -16.74 -0.06 -2.53
N GLU A 32 -16.39 1.18 -2.88
CA GLU A 32 -15.31 1.94 -2.26
C GLU A 32 -13.91 1.38 -2.61
N GLY A 33 -13.78 0.71 -3.77
CA GLY A 33 -12.50 0.26 -4.30
C GLY A 33 -11.94 -1.03 -3.69
N ARG A 34 -12.71 -1.78 -2.89
CA ARG A 34 -12.22 -3.00 -2.22
C ARG A 34 -11.79 -4.10 -3.20
N VAL A 35 -12.57 -4.31 -4.27
CA VAL A 35 -12.21 -5.28 -5.33
C VAL A 35 -10.94 -4.85 -6.05
N ILE A 36 -10.85 -3.56 -6.39
CA ILE A 36 -9.68 -2.95 -7.03
C ILE A 36 -8.44 -3.10 -6.14
N ALA A 37 -8.55 -2.82 -4.85
CA ALA A 37 -7.45 -2.94 -3.90
C ALA A 37 -6.90 -4.37 -3.84
N GLN A 38 -7.78 -5.39 -3.83
CA GLN A 38 -7.35 -6.78 -3.86
C GLN A 38 -6.73 -7.19 -5.21
N TYR A 39 -7.28 -6.69 -6.32
CA TYR A 39 -6.72 -6.91 -7.66
C TYR A 39 -5.29 -6.35 -7.79
N ILE A 40 -5.10 -5.09 -7.35
CA ILE A 40 -3.80 -4.44 -7.33
C ILE A 40 -2.85 -5.18 -6.39
N ALA A 41 -3.30 -5.53 -5.17
CA ALA A 41 -2.48 -6.27 -4.21
C ALA A 41 -1.96 -7.59 -4.79
N SER A 42 -2.82 -8.38 -5.46
CA SER A 42 -2.40 -9.63 -6.10
C SER A 42 -1.37 -9.41 -7.20
N LEU A 43 -1.60 -8.43 -8.09
CA LEU A 43 -0.66 -8.13 -9.19
C LEU A 43 0.69 -7.59 -8.68
N VAL A 44 0.66 -6.69 -7.70
CA VAL A 44 1.87 -6.12 -7.10
C VAL A 44 2.65 -7.22 -6.37
N GLN A 45 1.98 -8.13 -5.65
CA GLN A 45 2.63 -9.25 -4.98
C GLN A 45 3.29 -10.23 -5.96
N LEU A 46 2.62 -10.56 -7.06
CA LEU A 46 3.20 -11.37 -8.13
C LEU A 46 4.39 -10.68 -8.79
N ALA A 47 4.28 -9.39 -9.09
CA ALA A 47 5.38 -8.63 -9.67
C ALA A 47 6.59 -8.60 -8.74
N LYS A 48 6.33 -8.44 -7.45
CA LYS A 48 7.30 -8.52 -6.38
C LYS A 48 8.06 -9.86 -6.38
N GLU A 49 7.36 -10.99 -6.48
CA GLU A 49 7.99 -12.31 -6.60
C GLU A 49 8.87 -12.43 -7.86
N LYS A 50 8.40 -11.88 -8.99
CA LYS A 50 9.18 -11.85 -10.25
C LYS A 50 10.45 -10.98 -10.13
N ILE A 51 10.38 -9.87 -9.39
CA ILE A 51 11.56 -9.03 -9.07
C ILE A 51 12.60 -9.84 -8.28
N GLN A 52 12.17 -10.58 -7.25
CA GLN A 52 13.06 -11.48 -6.48
C GLN A 52 13.74 -12.53 -7.37
N GLN A 53 13.00 -13.06 -8.35
CA GLN A 53 13.50 -14.03 -9.34
C GLN A 53 14.33 -13.40 -10.46
N LYS A 54 14.51 -12.06 -10.46
CA LYS A 54 15.17 -11.27 -11.52
C LYS A 54 14.50 -11.41 -12.89
N THR A 55 13.25 -11.85 -12.94
CA THR A 55 12.42 -11.87 -14.16
C THR A 55 11.71 -10.54 -14.33
N PHE A 56 12.50 -9.47 -14.42
CA PHE A 56 12.01 -8.08 -14.38
C PHE A 56 11.04 -7.71 -15.52
N ALA A 57 11.13 -8.38 -16.67
CA ALA A 57 10.20 -8.16 -17.78
C ALA A 57 8.77 -8.60 -17.41
N GLU A 58 8.62 -9.78 -16.79
CA GLU A 58 7.34 -10.29 -16.30
C GLU A 58 6.79 -9.41 -15.17
N ALA A 59 7.67 -8.95 -14.27
CA ALA A 59 7.29 -8.00 -13.21
C ALA A 59 6.71 -6.71 -13.78
N ALA A 60 7.37 -6.12 -14.80
CA ALA A 60 6.90 -4.90 -15.44
C ALA A 60 5.53 -5.08 -16.13
N GLU A 61 5.28 -6.25 -16.75
CA GLU A 61 3.98 -6.56 -17.36
C GLU A 61 2.86 -6.63 -16.32
N LEU A 62 3.09 -7.32 -15.19
CA LEU A 62 2.13 -7.40 -14.09
C LEU A 62 1.82 -6.03 -13.49
N LEU A 63 2.82 -5.18 -13.31
CA LEU A 63 2.63 -3.84 -12.76
C LEU A 63 1.95 -2.90 -13.76
N GLN A 64 2.22 -3.03 -15.06
CA GLN A 64 1.46 -2.30 -16.08
C GLN A 64 -0.01 -2.70 -16.06
N ARG A 65 -0.31 -3.99 -15.92
CA ARG A 65 -1.68 -4.47 -15.74
C ARG A 65 -2.35 -3.84 -14.51
N ALA A 66 -1.62 -3.68 -13.40
CA ALA A 66 -2.16 -3.07 -12.18
C ALA A 66 -2.63 -1.60 -12.38
N THR A 67 -2.12 -0.90 -13.40
CA THR A 67 -2.54 0.48 -13.70
C THR A 67 -3.85 0.59 -14.48
N VAL A 68 -4.39 -0.54 -14.97
CA VAL A 68 -5.59 -0.63 -15.81
C VAL A 68 -6.66 -1.42 -15.06
N TYR A 69 -7.86 -0.82 -14.90
CA TYR A 69 -8.96 -1.48 -14.19
C TYR A 69 -9.90 -2.14 -15.20
N PRO A 70 -9.92 -3.48 -15.32
CA PRO A 70 -10.77 -4.15 -16.27
C PRO A 70 -12.26 -4.02 -15.88
N GLU A 71 -13.15 -4.06 -16.89
CA GLU A 71 -14.59 -3.83 -16.69
C GLU A 71 -15.24 -4.78 -15.68
N ASN A 72 -14.68 -5.98 -15.51
CA ASN A 72 -15.21 -6.96 -14.58
C ASN A 72 -15.06 -6.55 -13.11
N LEU A 73 -14.20 -5.56 -12.77
CA LEU A 73 -14.07 -5.06 -11.41
C LEU A 73 -15.29 -4.23 -10.97
N GLY A 74 -16.13 -3.80 -11.91
CA GLY A 74 -17.35 -3.04 -11.61
C GLY A 74 -17.13 -1.57 -11.25
N GLU A 75 -15.88 -1.11 -11.18
CA GLU A 75 -15.51 0.25 -10.81
C GLU A 75 -14.39 0.79 -11.73
N GLY A 76 -14.48 2.08 -12.06
CA GLY A 76 -13.49 2.77 -12.89
C GLY A 76 -12.41 3.45 -12.04
N LYS A 77 -11.27 3.73 -12.66
CA LYS A 77 -10.18 4.45 -12.01
C LYS A 77 -10.52 5.92 -11.81
N LEU A 78 -10.34 6.41 -10.58
CA LEU A 78 -10.49 7.83 -10.27
C LEU A 78 -9.33 8.65 -10.85
N ALA A 79 -9.62 9.83 -11.38
CA ALA A 79 -8.59 10.71 -11.98
C ALA A 79 -7.50 11.14 -10.99
N GLY A 80 -7.79 11.11 -9.68
CA GLY A 80 -6.85 11.44 -8.61
C GLY A 80 -6.17 10.22 -7.97
N ALA A 81 -6.43 8.99 -8.42
CA ALA A 81 -5.89 7.79 -7.82
C ALA A 81 -4.35 7.82 -7.79
N LYS A 82 -3.79 7.64 -6.60
CA LYS A 82 -2.35 7.65 -6.36
C LYS A 82 -1.85 6.22 -6.41
N GLU A 83 -0.83 5.98 -7.23
CA GLU A 83 -0.29 4.65 -7.55
C GLU A 83 1.23 4.62 -7.35
N ASN A 84 1.69 5.32 -6.32
CA ASN A 84 3.11 5.54 -6.03
C ASN A 84 3.85 4.20 -5.88
N ASP A 85 3.20 3.22 -5.26
CA ASP A 85 3.69 1.85 -5.11
C ASP A 85 3.90 1.16 -6.47
N ILE A 86 2.90 1.17 -7.35
CA ILE A 86 2.97 0.54 -8.68
C ILE A 86 4.09 1.18 -9.50
N TYR A 87 4.15 2.52 -9.53
CA TYR A 87 5.18 3.22 -10.29
C TYR A 87 6.59 3.04 -9.69
N TYR A 88 6.71 2.95 -8.37
CA TYR A 88 7.99 2.64 -7.74
C TYR A 88 8.48 1.25 -8.18
N TRP A 89 7.63 0.22 -8.08
CA TRP A 89 8.01 -1.14 -8.49
C TRP A 89 8.24 -1.26 -10.01
N LEU A 90 7.55 -0.46 -10.83
CA LEU A 90 7.85 -0.36 -12.27
C LEU A 90 9.24 0.21 -12.50
N GLY A 91 9.61 1.25 -11.74
CA GLY A 91 10.94 1.83 -11.75
C GLY A 91 12.02 0.81 -11.39
N VAL A 92 11.81 0.04 -10.30
CA VAL A 92 12.69 -1.06 -9.89
C VAL A 92 12.81 -2.11 -11.00
N SER A 93 11.70 -2.51 -11.62
CA SER A 93 11.70 -3.49 -12.71
C SER A 93 12.50 -3.00 -13.93
N TYR A 94 12.28 -1.75 -14.37
CA TYR A 94 13.04 -1.18 -15.48
C TYR A 94 14.52 -0.98 -15.16
N ALA A 95 14.85 -0.61 -13.93
CA ALA A 95 16.25 -0.54 -13.48
C ALA A 95 16.91 -1.92 -13.57
N GLY A 96 16.23 -2.99 -13.13
CA GLY A 96 16.69 -4.37 -13.26
C GLY A 96 16.88 -4.84 -14.72
N LEU A 97 16.14 -4.25 -15.66
CA LEU A 97 16.31 -4.46 -17.11
C LEU A 97 17.41 -3.59 -17.74
N GLY A 98 18.10 -2.75 -16.97
CA GLY A 98 19.07 -1.78 -17.49
C GLY A 98 18.46 -0.60 -18.26
N GLN A 99 17.14 -0.39 -18.15
CA GLN A 99 16.40 0.67 -18.83
C GLN A 99 16.29 1.92 -17.95
N THR A 100 17.44 2.56 -17.67
CA THR A 100 17.56 3.66 -16.70
C THR A 100 16.63 4.84 -16.97
N GLU A 101 16.43 5.23 -18.23
CA GLU A 101 15.54 6.33 -18.59
C GLU A 101 14.08 6.04 -18.18
N ARG A 102 13.58 4.86 -18.52
CA ARG A 102 12.23 4.41 -18.16
C ARG A 102 12.06 4.21 -16.66
N ALA A 103 13.11 3.74 -15.98
CA ALA A 103 13.11 3.64 -14.53
C ALA A 103 12.91 5.03 -13.89
N ASN A 104 13.68 6.02 -14.34
CA ASN A 104 13.59 7.40 -13.86
C ASN A 104 12.23 8.04 -14.17
N GLU A 105 11.63 7.76 -15.33
CA GLU A 105 10.26 8.21 -15.63
C GLU A 105 9.24 7.64 -14.64
N CYS A 106 9.38 6.36 -14.28
CA CYS A 106 8.49 5.72 -13.31
C CYS A 106 8.70 6.28 -11.90
N PHE A 107 9.95 6.46 -11.46
CA PHE A 107 10.22 7.10 -10.17
C PHE A 107 9.70 8.55 -10.11
N LYS A 108 9.81 9.30 -11.22
CA LYS A 108 9.21 10.64 -11.33
C LYS A 108 7.69 10.59 -11.20
N LYS A 109 7.01 9.57 -11.71
CA LYS A 109 5.57 9.41 -11.46
C LYS A 109 5.28 9.07 -10.00
N ALA A 110 6.08 8.18 -9.40
CA ALA A 110 5.95 7.75 -8.02
C ALA A 110 6.27 8.84 -6.98
N GLU A 111 7.00 9.91 -7.32
CA GLU A 111 7.20 11.03 -6.38
C GLU A 111 6.00 11.99 -6.29
N HIS A 112 5.04 11.92 -7.23
CA HIS A 112 3.84 12.77 -7.19
C HIS A 112 2.80 12.18 -6.24
N GLY A 113 2.16 13.03 -5.44
CA GLY A 113 1.24 12.60 -4.39
C GLY A 113 1.36 13.50 -3.17
N ASP A 114 0.47 13.30 -2.20
CA ASP A 114 0.47 14.12 -1.00
C ASP A 114 1.71 13.78 -0.16
N GLU A 115 2.25 14.78 0.54
CA GLU A 115 3.33 14.57 1.50
C GLU A 115 2.81 14.40 2.92
N GLU A 116 1.60 14.87 3.19
CA GLU A 116 1.00 14.83 4.51
C GLU A 116 0.25 13.50 4.67
N PRO A 117 0.60 12.68 5.68
CA PRO A 117 -0.17 11.49 6.01
C PRO A 117 -1.59 11.86 6.44
N ALA A 118 -2.55 11.00 6.12
CA ALA A 118 -3.94 11.14 6.51
C ALA A 118 -4.34 10.11 7.57
N GLY A 119 -5.42 10.39 8.31
CA GLY A 119 -5.94 9.47 9.34
C GLY A 119 -6.51 8.17 8.76
N MET A 120 -6.95 7.26 9.63
CA MET A 120 -7.55 5.98 9.21
C MET A 120 -9.06 6.03 8.94
N MET A 121 -9.69 7.19 9.07
CA MET A 121 -11.16 7.31 9.14
C MET A 121 -11.87 7.16 7.80
N TYR A 122 -11.24 7.55 6.69
CA TYR A 122 -11.93 7.68 5.41
C TYR A 122 -11.26 6.84 4.33
N TYR A 123 -12.03 6.08 3.54
CA TYR A 123 -11.47 5.23 2.49
C TYR A 123 -10.85 6.03 1.33
N ASN A 124 -11.25 7.31 1.18
CA ASN A 124 -10.76 8.22 0.16
C ASN A 124 -9.47 8.94 0.57
N ASP A 125 -9.04 8.81 1.83
CA ASP A 125 -7.76 9.34 2.27
C ASP A 125 -6.61 8.53 1.67
N GLN A 126 -5.51 9.19 1.36
CA GLN A 126 -4.36 8.52 0.77
C GLN A 126 -3.71 7.56 1.78
N PRO A 127 -3.53 6.28 1.44
CA PRO A 127 -2.87 5.33 2.33
C PRO A 127 -1.42 5.78 2.64
N PRO A 128 -0.94 5.63 3.90
CA PRO A 128 0.39 6.09 4.31
C PRO A 128 1.54 5.43 3.51
N GLU A 129 1.30 4.24 2.96
CA GLU A 129 2.21 3.53 2.07
C GLU A 129 2.60 4.39 0.87
N MET A 130 1.71 5.25 0.37
CA MET A 130 2.02 6.08 -0.79
C MET A 130 3.07 7.14 -0.46
N VAL A 131 3.06 7.69 0.75
CA VAL A 131 4.11 8.61 1.25
C VAL A 131 5.43 7.85 1.39
N PHE A 132 5.38 6.59 1.84
CA PHE A 132 6.55 5.71 1.91
C PHE A 132 7.16 5.44 0.52
N TYR A 133 6.35 5.02 -0.46
CA TYR A 133 6.83 4.75 -1.82
C TYR A 133 7.28 6.02 -2.55
N LYS A 134 6.66 7.17 -2.27
CA LYS A 134 7.17 8.48 -2.70
C LYS A 134 8.58 8.74 -2.17
N GLY A 135 8.82 8.49 -0.88
CA GLY A 135 10.15 8.59 -0.28
C GLY A 135 11.17 7.67 -0.95
N LEU A 136 10.80 6.42 -1.21
CA LEU A 136 11.68 5.47 -1.91
C LEU A 136 11.98 5.90 -3.35
N ALA A 137 11.01 6.42 -4.09
CA ALA A 137 11.20 6.94 -5.43
C ALA A 137 12.13 8.16 -5.46
N LEU A 138 11.97 9.08 -4.51
CA LEU A 138 12.87 10.24 -4.33
C LEU A 138 14.31 9.80 -4.06
N ARG A 139 14.50 8.80 -3.18
CA ARG A 139 15.81 8.19 -2.94
C ARG A 139 16.40 7.57 -4.21
N ALA A 140 15.60 6.83 -4.98
CA ALA A 140 16.04 6.24 -6.25
C ALA A 140 16.47 7.30 -7.29
N LEU A 141 15.89 8.51 -7.23
CA LEU A 141 16.27 9.67 -8.04
C LEU A 141 17.46 10.47 -7.47
N GLY A 142 18.06 10.03 -6.34
CA GLY A 142 19.19 10.70 -5.69
C GLY A 142 18.80 11.89 -4.80
N ARG A 143 17.50 12.10 -4.51
CA ARG A 143 16.97 13.21 -3.71
C ARG A 143 16.82 12.81 -2.24
N GLU A 144 17.93 12.47 -1.60
CA GLU A 144 17.92 11.88 -0.24
C GLU A 144 17.29 12.79 0.82
N SER A 145 17.49 14.11 0.75
CA SER A 145 16.87 15.05 1.69
C SER A 145 15.34 15.05 1.60
N ASP A 146 14.80 14.91 0.40
CA ASP A 146 13.35 14.89 0.17
C ASP A 146 12.75 13.55 0.60
N ALA A 147 13.48 12.45 0.38
CA ALA A 147 13.13 11.12 0.88
C ALA A 147 13.06 11.12 2.42
N ALA A 148 14.10 11.62 3.09
CA ALA A 148 14.15 11.72 4.55
C ALA A 148 12.99 12.55 5.12
N ARG A 149 12.56 13.61 4.42
CA ARG A 149 11.39 14.40 4.81
C ARG A 149 10.09 13.60 4.74
N CYS A 150 9.89 12.77 3.71
CA CYS A 150 8.71 11.91 3.61
C CYS A 150 8.64 10.90 4.77
N PHE A 151 9.76 10.25 5.07
CA PHE A 151 9.85 9.30 6.17
C PHE A 151 9.68 9.96 7.54
N GLY A 152 10.27 11.14 7.74
CA GLY A 152 10.13 11.92 8.96
C GLY A 152 8.68 12.35 9.22
N LYS A 153 7.92 12.72 8.17
CA LYS A 153 6.49 13.04 8.31
C LYS A 153 5.65 11.85 8.77
N LEU A 154 5.94 10.65 8.27
CA LEU A 154 5.27 9.41 8.71
C LEU A 154 5.51 9.13 10.20
N VAL A 155 6.77 9.24 10.65
CA VAL A 155 7.12 9.07 12.07
C VAL A 155 6.45 10.14 12.94
N ALA A 156 6.55 11.41 12.53
CA ALA A 156 5.99 12.53 13.28
C ALA A 156 4.47 12.41 13.43
N TYR A 157 3.76 12.07 12.35
CA TYR A 157 2.31 11.87 12.39
C TYR A 157 1.93 10.72 13.31
N GLY A 158 2.55 9.54 13.13
CA GLY A 158 2.24 8.37 13.94
C GLY A 158 2.44 8.63 15.43
N GLN A 159 3.55 9.25 15.83
CA GLN A 159 3.83 9.55 17.23
C GLN A 159 2.90 10.63 17.81
N ALA A 160 2.52 11.63 17.02
CA ALA A 160 1.66 12.71 17.49
C ALA A 160 0.21 12.24 17.72
N HIS A 161 -0.28 11.33 16.89
CA HIS A 161 -1.71 10.96 16.84
C HIS A 161 -2.04 9.59 17.45
N GLU A 162 -1.06 8.79 17.89
CA GLU A 162 -1.28 7.42 18.41
C GLU A 162 -2.32 7.36 19.54
N ASN A 163 -2.33 8.38 20.41
CA ASN A 163 -3.18 8.43 21.61
C ASN A 163 -4.41 9.33 21.45
N ASP A 164 -4.74 9.75 20.23
CA ASP A 164 -5.91 10.59 19.98
C ASP A 164 -7.20 9.83 20.30
N ALA A 165 -8.16 10.55 20.90
CA ALA A 165 -9.50 10.04 21.15
C ALA A 165 -10.34 10.18 19.88
N VAL A 166 -10.40 9.12 19.08
CA VAL A 166 -11.10 9.09 17.79
C VAL A 166 -12.60 8.96 18.00
N LYS A 167 -13.35 9.81 17.30
CA LYS A 167 -14.80 9.79 17.25
C LYS A 167 -15.28 9.97 15.82
N ILE A 168 -16.36 9.28 15.50
CA ILE A 168 -17.06 9.48 14.23
C ILE A 168 -17.84 10.79 14.35
N ASP A 169 -17.59 11.72 13.41
CA ASP A 169 -18.39 12.93 13.31
C ASP A 169 -19.83 12.55 12.98
N TYR A 170 -20.80 13.27 13.54
CA TYR A 170 -22.22 13.08 13.28
C TYR A 170 -22.57 13.13 11.80
N PHE A 171 -21.83 13.91 11.00
CA PHE A 171 -22.02 14.03 9.55
C PHE A 171 -21.01 13.24 8.72
N ALA A 172 -20.22 12.34 9.34
CA ALA A 172 -19.23 11.54 8.64
C ALA A 172 -19.91 10.70 7.54
N VAL A 173 -19.49 10.94 6.31
CA VAL A 173 -19.75 10.10 5.14
C VAL A 173 -18.40 9.54 4.68
N SER A 174 -18.40 8.38 4.03
CA SER A 174 -17.18 7.71 3.56
C SER A 174 -16.37 6.94 4.61
N LEU A 175 -17.05 6.38 5.62
CA LEU A 175 -16.42 5.42 6.52
C LEU A 175 -16.11 4.11 5.77
N PRO A 176 -14.97 3.46 6.07
CA PRO A 176 -14.48 2.33 5.30
C PRO A 176 -15.31 1.06 5.49
N ASP A 177 -16.08 0.93 6.58
CA ASP A 177 -16.79 -0.29 6.95
C ASP A 177 -18.27 -0.06 7.25
N LEU A 178 -19.09 -1.05 6.91
CA LEU A 178 -20.48 -1.11 7.34
C LEU A 178 -20.48 -1.29 8.87
N MET A 179 -20.96 -0.27 9.60
CA MET A 179 -20.99 -0.25 11.07
C MET A 179 -22.04 -1.21 11.67
N VAL A 180 -21.95 -2.50 11.34
CA VAL A 180 -22.80 -3.55 11.92
C VAL A 180 -22.31 -3.92 13.32
N PHE A 181 -21.03 -3.72 13.60
CA PHE A 181 -20.39 -4.01 14.87
C PHE A 181 -19.68 -2.77 15.41
N ASP A 182 -19.67 -2.63 16.74
CA ASP A 182 -18.91 -1.58 17.41
C ASP A 182 -17.41 -1.91 17.34
N GLU A 183 -16.64 -1.03 16.72
CA GLU A 183 -15.19 -1.13 16.63
C GLU A 183 -14.52 -0.16 17.63
N ASP A 184 -13.41 -0.59 18.25
CA ASP A 184 -12.58 0.31 19.04
C ASP A 184 -11.73 1.19 18.11
N LEU A 185 -12.26 2.37 17.80
CA LEU A 185 -11.61 3.35 16.92
C LEU A 185 -10.28 3.85 17.45
N ASN A 186 -10.09 3.86 18.78
CA ASN A 186 -8.80 4.25 19.37
C ASN A 186 -7.77 3.16 19.15
N ALA A 187 -8.15 1.89 19.32
CA ALA A 187 -7.28 0.76 19.02
C ALA A 187 -6.90 0.72 17.52
N ARG A 188 -7.88 0.94 16.63
CA ARG A 188 -7.65 1.03 15.17
C ARG A 188 -6.70 2.18 14.82
N ASN A 189 -6.89 3.35 15.42
CA ASN A 189 -6.01 4.51 15.23
C ASN A 189 -4.60 4.27 15.75
N CYS A 190 -4.46 3.65 16.92
CA CYS A 190 -3.18 3.28 17.50
C CYS A 190 -2.42 2.33 16.57
N ALA A 191 -3.08 1.28 16.06
CA ALA A 191 -2.50 0.36 15.08
C ALA A 191 -2.05 1.08 13.79
N HIS A 192 -2.89 1.99 13.26
CA HIS A 192 -2.56 2.79 12.07
C HIS A 192 -1.34 3.71 12.29
N CYS A 193 -1.30 4.41 13.43
CA CYS A 193 -0.20 5.29 13.80
C CYS A 193 1.13 4.53 14.00
N ARG A 194 1.07 3.34 14.61
CA ARG A 194 2.22 2.45 14.72
C ARG A 194 2.69 1.95 13.36
N PHE A 195 1.77 1.61 12.47
CA PHE A 195 2.09 1.22 11.09
C PHE A 195 2.77 2.38 10.33
N MET A 196 2.26 3.60 10.42
CA MET A 196 2.93 4.79 9.84
C MET A 196 4.33 4.99 10.38
N THR A 197 4.49 4.92 11.70
CA THR A 197 5.79 5.05 12.36
C THR A 197 6.75 3.99 11.83
N ALA A 198 6.29 2.74 11.68
CA ALA A 198 7.09 1.66 11.13
C ALA A 198 7.51 1.91 9.67
N LEU A 199 6.61 2.42 8.81
CA LEU A 199 6.94 2.78 7.43
C LEU A 199 8.00 3.88 7.37
N GLY A 200 7.89 4.91 8.21
CA GLY A 200 8.88 5.97 8.31
C GLY A 200 10.24 5.48 8.77
N LEU A 201 10.28 4.66 9.83
CA LEU A 201 11.51 4.03 10.32
C LEU A 201 12.15 3.11 9.27
N LEU A 202 11.33 2.31 8.60
CA LEU A 202 11.78 1.44 7.50
C LEU A 202 12.43 2.26 6.39
N GLY A 203 11.78 3.33 5.93
CA GLY A 203 12.33 4.23 4.92
C GLY A 203 13.62 4.92 5.37
N GLY A 204 13.72 5.26 6.65
CA GLY A 204 14.91 5.81 7.29
C GLY A 204 16.06 4.82 7.49
N GLY A 205 15.84 3.51 7.28
CA GLY A 205 16.84 2.46 7.48
C GLY A 205 16.87 1.85 8.89
N GLU A 206 15.94 2.24 9.77
CA GLU A 206 15.78 1.75 11.15
C GLU A 206 14.99 0.41 11.17
N VAL A 207 15.52 -0.60 10.49
CA VAL A 207 14.82 -1.85 10.15
C VAL A 207 14.32 -2.62 11.38
N GLU A 208 15.16 -2.76 12.43
CA GLU A 208 14.79 -3.53 13.63
C GLU A 208 13.64 -2.88 14.41
N GLN A 209 13.64 -1.54 14.50
CA GLN A 209 12.56 -0.80 15.16
C GLN A 209 11.25 -0.90 14.36
N ALA A 210 11.34 -0.77 13.02
CA ALA A 210 10.21 -0.97 12.13
C ALA A 210 9.62 -2.37 12.25
N ARG A 211 10.47 -3.42 12.25
CA ARG A 211 10.06 -4.82 12.44
C ARG A 211 9.27 -5.00 13.73
N ALA A 212 9.81 -4.53 14.86
CA ALA A 212 9.17 -4.68 16.16
C ALA A 212 7.77 -4.03 16.22
N LEU A 213 7.61 -2.85 15.59
CA LEU A 213 6.32 -2.19 15.49
C LEU A 213 5.34 -2.96 14.62
N LEU A 214 5.76 -3.42 13.43
CA LEU A 214 4.91 -4.19 12.52
C LEU A 214 4.45 -5.52 13.15
N GLU A 215 5.36 -6.24 13.81
CA GLU A 215 5.03 -7.47 14.56
C GLU A 215 4.09 -7.19 15.75
N GLY A 216 4.21 -6.02 16.37
CA GLY A 216 3.26 -5.54 17.37
C GLY A 216 1.86 -5.36 16.78
N VAL A 217 1.75 -4.66 15.66
CA VAL A 217 0.48 -4.43 14.97
C VAL A 217 -0.16 -5.74 14.50
N LEU A 218 0.61 -6.71 13.98
CA LEU A 218 0.05 -8.02 13.59
C LEU A 218 -0.46 -8.87 14.76
N ARG A 219 0.12 -8.71 15.97
CA ARG A 219 -0.39 -9.41 17.15
C ARG A 219 -1.78 -8.90 17.56
N GLU A 220 -2.02 -7.61 17.37
CA GLU A 220 -3.31 -6.96 17.65
C GLU A 220 -4.30 -7.15 16.51
N ASN A 221 -3.83 -7.05 15.27
CA ASN A 221 -4.62 -7.27 14.06
C ASN A 221 -3.94 -8.22 13.06
N PRO A 222 -4.21 -9.53 13.13
CA PRO A 222 -3.59 -10.52 12.26
C PRO A 222 -3.97 -10.41 10.77
N ASN A 223 -5.05 -9.70 10.45
CA ASN A 223 -5.55 -9.57 9.07
C ASN A 223 -5.05 -8.30 8.35
N HIS A 224 -4.13 -7.54 8.97
CA HIS A 224 -3.62 -6.30 8.41
C HIS A 224 -2.68 -6.57 7.21
N LEU A 225 -3.25 -6.58 6.00
CA LEU A 225 -2.54 -6.94 4.77
C LEU A 225 -1.28 -6.08 4.54
N SER A 226 -1.39 -4.75 4.65
CA SER A 226 -0.24 -3.87 4.42
C SER A 226 0.91 -4.11 5.40
N VAL A 227 0.63 -4.32 6.69
CA VAL A 227 1.67 -4.63 7.69
C VAL A 227 2.38 -5.93 7.33
N LYS A 228 1.62 -6.97 6.97
CA LYS A 228 2.20 -8.24 6.52
C LYS A 228 3.08 -8.06 5.27
N THR A 229 2.59 -7.35 4.26
CA THR A 229 3.34 -7.07 3.03
C THR A 229 4.65 -6.32 3.30
N HIS A 230 4.68 -5.37 4.25
CA HIS A 230 5.89 -4.62 4.58
C HIS A 230 6.84 -5.40 5.49
N LEU A 231 6.35 -6.33 6.33
CA LEU A 231 7.21 -7.30 7.02
C LEU A 231 7.92 -8.23 6.04
N GLU A 232 7.18 -8.76 5.05
CA GLU A 232 7.77 -9.60 4.01
C GLU A 232 8.84 -8.85 3.21
N LEU A 233 8.64 -7.56 2.97
CA LEU A 233 9.63 -6.70 2.33
C LEU A 233 10.95 -6.60 3.14
N LEU A 234 10.93 -6.77 4.47
CA LEU A 234 12.15 -6.78 5.28
C LEU A 234 13.00 -8.04 5.08
N GLU A 235 12.38 -9.14 4.68
CA GLU A 235 13.07 -10.41 4.42
C GLU A 235 13.79 -10.40 3.06
N TRP A 236 13.51 -9.39 2.26
CA TRP A 236 14.08 -9.25 0.93
C TRP A 236 15.48 -8.66 1.00
N LYS A 237 16.43 -9.33 0.34
CA LYS A 237 17.73 -8.73 0.03
C LYS A 237 17.57 -7.86 -1.22
N LEU A 238 17.18 -6.60 -1.02
CA LEU A 238 17.20 -5.57 -2.06
C LEU A 238 18.64 -5.17 -2.41
#